data_AF-A0A920LIV4-F1
#
_entry.id   AF-A0A920LIV4-F1
#
_cell.length_a   1.000
_cell.length_b   1.000
_cell.length_c   1.000
_cell.angle_alpha   90.00
_cell.angle_beta   90.00
_cell.angle_gamma   90.00
#
_symmetry.space_group_name_H-M   'P 1'
#
loop_
_entity.id
_entity.type
_entity.pdbx_description
1 polymer ?
#
loop_
_entity_poly.entity_id
_entity_poly.type
_entity_poly.pdbx_seq_one_letter_code
_entity_poly.pdbx_strand_id
1 'polypeptide(L)'
;MRAREFIMKDAYSFDIDENSADLSYKKMFEAYSRIFERCGLEFRAVEADSGNIGGSFSHEFMVLAETGEDLIMVCDECDYASNIETTPVVFTQDDLNLKKHEKNRGAGQEMPENKIEKISTPSCITVEEVSDFLKIKINKIVKTMILSTNQGIEAVLIRGDHELSLTKYKKK
;
A
#
# COMPACT_ATOMS: atom_id res chain seq x y z
N MET A 1 -7.19 -2.58 -19.65
CA MET A 1 -7.51 -2.09 -21.01
C MET A 1 -6.85 -0.73 -21.18
N ARG A 2 -6.01 -0.52 -22.20
CA ARG A 2 -5.28 0.75 -22.36
C ARG A 2 -5.16 1.15 -23.83
N ALA A 3 -5.70 2.31 -24.17
CA ALA A 3 -5.63 2.91 -25.50
C ALA A 3 -5.02 4.31 -25.43
N ARG A 4 -4.50 4.81 -26.56
CA ARG A 4 -3.96 6.18 -26.66
C ARG A 4 -5.03 7.23 -26.95
N GLU A 5 -6.12 6.81 -27.60
CA GLU A 5 -7.28 7.64 -27.90
C GLU A 5 -8.50 6.92 -27.32
N PHE A 6 -9.29 7.66 -26.55
CA PHE A 6 -10.47 7.14 -25.87
C PHE A 6 -11.39 8.31 -25.52
N ILE A 7 -12.68 8.01 -25.32
CA ILE A 7 -13.65 9.00 -24.88
C ILE A 7 -13.58 9.10 -23.36
N MET A 8 -13.42 10.31 -22.86
CA MET A 8 -13.47 10.61 -21.43
C MET A 8 -14.60 11.61 -21.17
N LYS A 9 -15.36 11.38 -20.09
CA LYS A 9 -16.28 12.37 -19.55
C LYS A 9 -15.64 12.99 -18.32
N ASP A 10 -15.20 14.22 -18.47
CA ASP A 10 -14.62 15.08 -17.46
C ASP A 10 -15.66 16.12 -17.00
N ALA A 11 -15.59 16.50 -15.73
CA ALA A 11 -16.47 17.49 -15.13
C ALA A 11 -15.71 18.31 -14.10
N TYR A 12 -16.02 19.60 -14.02
CA TYR A 12 -15.39 20.54 -13.10
C TYR A 12 -16.49 21.33 -12.39
N SER A 13 -16.43 21.40 -11.06
CA SER A 13 -17.28 22.28 -10.25
C SER A 13 -16.46 23.45 -9.69
N PHE A 14 -17.14 24.56 -9.43
CA PHE A 14 -16.56 25.74 -8.81
C PHE A 14 -17.48 26.17 -7.68
N ASP A 15 -16.95 26.15 -6.46
CA ASP A 15 -17.72 26.30 -5.23
C ASP A 15 -17.13 27.45 -4.40
N ILE A 16 -17.97 28.16 -3.63
CA ILE A 16 -17.57 29.36 -2.88
C ILE A 16 -16.77 29.04 -1.61
N ASP A 17 -16.97 27.84 -1.06
CA ASP A 17 -16.32 27.31 0.15
C ASP A 17 -16.20 25.78 0.11
N GLU A 18 -15.46 25.21 1.07
CA GLU A 18 -15.21 23.77 1.17
C GLU A 18 -16.50 22.95 1.40
N ASN A 19 -17.44 23.45 2.20
CA ASN A 19 -18.71 22.75 2.45
C ASN A 19 -19.53 22.60 1.16
N SER A 20 -19.52 23.64 0.32
CA SER A 20 -20.16 23.62 -0.99
C SER A 20 -19.45 22.66 -1.95
N ALA A 21 -18.11 22.64 -1.92
CA ALA A 21 -17.30 21.69 -2.69
C ALA A 21 -17.60 20.23 -2.28
N ASP A 22 -17.73 19.94 -1.00
CA ASP A 22 -18.10 18.61 -0.48
C ASP A 22 -19.50 18.19 -0.96
N LEU A 23 -20.44 19.12 -1.03
CA LEU A 23 -21.78 18.84 -1.54
C LEU A 23 -21.75 18.54 -3.04
N SER A 24 -21.00 19.32 -3.82
CA SER A 24 -20.79 19.08 -5.24
C SER A 24 -20.11 17.73 -5.49
N TYR A 25 -19.11 17.39 -4.67
CA TYR A 25 -18.43 16.09 -4.70
C TYR A 25 -19.39 14.93 -4.42
N LYS A 26 -20.20 15.00 -3.35
CA LYS A 26 -21.19 13.96 -3.02
C LYS A 26 -22.21 13.75 -4.13
N LYS A 27 -22.71 14.83 -4.74
CA LYS A 27 -23.61 14.73 -5.90
C LYS A 27 -22.97 13.97 -7.07
N MET A 28 -21.68 14.22 -7.32
CA MET A 28 -20.93 13.53 -8.36
C MET A 28 -20.69 12.06 -8.02
N PHE A 29 -20.33 11.76 -6.78
CA PHE A 29 -20.19 10.39 -6.29
C PHE A 29 -21.48 9.60 -6.52
N GLU A 30 -22.62 10.09 -6.06
CA GLU A 30 -23.91 9.41 -6.26
C GLU A 30 -24.31 9.33 -7.74
N ALA A 31 -24.01 10.36 -8.53
CA ALA A 31 -24.30 10.35 -9.96
C ALA A 31 -23.49 9.26 -10.68
N TYR A 32 -22.21 9.10 -10.34
CA TYR A 32 -21.38 8.03 -10.87
C TYR A 32 -21.91 6.67 -10.42
N SER A 33 -22.21 6.47 -9.13
CA SER A 33 -22.80 5.20 -8.66
C SER A 33 -24.03 4.81 -9.46
N ARG A 34 -24.99 5.74 -9.64
CA ARG A 34 -26.19 5.49 -10.46
C ARG A 34 -25.87 5.21 -11.94
N ILE A 35 -24.82 5.81 -12.50
CA ILE A 35 -24.39 5.54 -13.88
C ILE A 35 -23.89 4.09 -13.99
N PHE A 36 -22.97 3.67 -13.11
CA PHE A 36 -22.43 2.32 -13.13
C PHE A 36 -23.51 1.25 -12.86
N GLU A 37 -24.41 1.50 -11.90
CA GLU A 37 -25.58 0.65 -11.64
C GLU A 37 -26.48 0.51 -12.88
N ARG A 38 -26.79 1.62 -13.56
CA ARG A 38 -27.60 1.61 -14.79
C ARG A 38 -26.91 0.92 -15.96
N CYS A 39 -25.58 0.91 -15.97
CA CYS A 39 -24.79 0.13 -16.92
C CYS A 39 -24.75 -1.37 -16.58
N GLY A 40 -25.28 -1.79 -15.41
CA GLY A 40 -25.28 -3.19 -14.97
C GLY A 40 -23.89 -3.69 -14.57
N LEU A 41 -23.02 -2.79 -14.12
CA LEU A 41 -21.64 -3.12 -13.76
C LEU A 41 -21.55 -3.48 -12.27
N GLU A 42 -20.73 -4.48 -11.95
CA GLU A 42 -20.31 -4.75 -10.59
C GLU A 42 -19.09 -3.88 -10.26
N PHE A 43 -19.25 -2.93 -9.35
CA PHE A 43 -18.21 -1.93 -9.06
C PHE A 43 -18.11 -1.60 -7.58
N ARG A 44 -16.98 -1.02 -7.18
CA ARG A 44 -16.75 -0.39 -5.88
C ARG A 44 -16.19 1.01 -6.08
N ALA A 45 -16.69 1.96 -5.30
CA ALA A 45 -16.00 3.24 -5.13
C ALA A 45 -14.95 3.05 -4.03
N VAL A 46 -13.69 3.30 -4.34
CA VAL A 46 -12.56 3.04 -3.44
C VAL A 46 -11.83 4.34 -3.13
N GLU A 47 -11.37 4.49 -1.89
CA GLU A 47 -10.50 5.62 -1.52
C GLU A 47 -9.17 5.52 -2.26
N ALA A 48 -8.81 6.61 -2.94
CA ALA A 48 -7.68 6.66 -3.85
C ALA A 48 -6.73 7.81 -3.53
N ASP A 49 -5.58 7.83 -4.21
CA ASP A 49 -4.66 8.96 -4.11
C ASP A 49 -5.22 10.17 -4.86
N SER A 50 -5.12 11.36 -4.28
CA SER A 50 -5.40 12.60 -5.01
C SER A 50 -4.28 12.95 -6.00
N GLY A 51 -3.11 12.32 -5.83
CA GLY A 51 -2.00 12.37 -6.77
C GLY A 51 -1.57 13.80 -7.11
N ASN A 52 -1.25 14.02 -8.40
CA ASN A 52 -0.74 15.32 -8.89
C ASN A 52 -1.83 16.38 -9.06
N ILE A 53 -3.12 16.00 -9.08
CA ILE A 53 -4.23 16.96 -9.19
C ILE A 53 -4.40 17.71 -7.87
N GLY A 54 -3.98 17.10 -6.75
CA GLY A 54 -4.10 17.68 -5.42
C GLY A 54 -5.50 17.53 -4.84
N GLY A 55 -5.64 17.81 -3.54
CA GLY A 55 -6.87 17.65 -2.78
C GLY A 55 -6.75 16.66 -1.63
N SER A 56 -7.69 16.74 -0.68
CA SER A 56 -7.73 15.92 0.54
C SER A 56 -8.52 14.62 0.38
N PHE A 57 -9.35 14.50 -0.67
CA PHE A 57 -10.29 13.40 -0.83
C PHE A 57 -10.39 12.98 -2.30
N SER A 58 -10.25 11.68 -2.58
CA SER A 58 -10.33 11.11 -3.93
C SER A 58 -10.99 9.73 -3.88
N HIS A 59 -11.87 9.46 -4.85
CA HIS A 59 -12.53 8.16 -5.01
C HIS A 59 -12.39 7.70 -6.45
N GLU A 60 -11.97 6.45 -6.62
CA GLU A 60 -11.94 5.75 -7.90
C GLU A 60 -13.12 4.78 -7.98
N PHE A 61 -13.82 4.77 -9.12
CA PHE A 61 -14.89 3.80 -9.39
C PHE A 61 -14.30 2.62 -10.16
N MET A 62 -14.09 1.50 -9.48
CA MET A 62 -13.44 0.32 -10.01
C MET A 62 -14.46 -0.76 -10.32
N VAL A 63 -14.52 -1.19 -11.59
CA VAL A 63 -15.30 -2.37 -12.00
C VAL A 63 -14.53 -3.62 -11.60
N LEU A 64 -15.20 -4.56 -10.93
CA LEU A 64 -14.58 -5.79 -10.47
C LEU A 64 -14.36 -6.73 -11.65
N ALA A 65 -13.11 -7.02 -11.97
CA ALA A 65 -12.73 -7.93 -13.04
C ALA A 65 -11.38 -8.58 -12.75
N GLU A 66 -11.23 -9.87 -13.03
CA GLU A 66 -9.96 -10.60 -12.88
C GLU A 66 -8.85 -10.04 -13.78
N THR A 67 -9.23 -9.38 -14.88
CA THR A 67 -8.31 -8.74 -15.82
C THR A 67 -8.06 -7.26 -15.51
N GLY A 68 -8.48 -6.78 -14.34
CA GLY A 68 -8.19 -5.42 -13.88
C GLY A 68 -6.68 -5.20 -13.75
N GLU A 69 -6.22 -3.98 -14.08
CA GLU A 69 -4.82 -3.61 -13.90
C GLU A 69 -4.53 -3.15 -12.45
N ASP A 70 -5.57 -2.64 -11.76
CA ASP A 70 -5.49 -2.19 -10.38
C ASP A 70 -5.92 -3.28 -9.40
N LEU A 71 -5.21 -3.32 -8.26
CA LEU A 71 -5.56 -4.18 -7.12
C LEU A 71 -6.22 -3.34 -6.03
N ILE A 72 -7.44 -3.72 -5.65
CA ILE A 72 -8.17 -3.10 -4.56
C ILE A 72 -8.26 -4.05 -3.36
N MET A 73 -8.21 -3.47 -2.16
CA MET A 73 -8.52 -4.15 -0.92
C MET A 73 -9.96 -3.84 -0.56
N VAL A 74 -10.78 -4.87 -0.40
CA VAL A 74 -12.20 -4.75 -0.04
C VAL A 74 -12.39 -5.40 1.33
N CYS A 75 -13.08 -4.73 2.23
CA CYS A 75 -13.50 -5.32 3.49
C CYS A 75 -14.71 -6.21 3.27
N ASP A 76 -14.65 -7.44 3.79
CA ASP A 76 -15.78 -8.38 3.71
C ASP A 76 -16.88 -8.06 4.75
N GLU A 77 -16.59 -7.24 5.75
CA GLU A 77 -17.48 -6.94 6.88
C GLU A 77 -18.03 -5.50 6.87
N CYS A 78 -17.49 -4.60 6.04
CA CYS A 78 -17.94 -3.22 5.95
C CYS A 78 -17.73 -2.62 4.54
N ASP A 79 -18.17 -1.38 4.34
CA ASP A 79 -18.10 -0.70 3.04
C ASP A 79 -16.69 -0.17 2.69
N TYR A 80 -15.68 -0.45 3.52
CA TYR A 80 -14.32 0.01 3.25
C TYR A 80 -13.75 -0.69 2.02
N ALA A 81 -13.28 0.11 1.06
CA ALA A 81 -12.47 -0.34 -0.05
C ALA A 81 -11.44 0.72 -0.42
N SER A 82 -10.22 0.29 -0.73
CA SER A 82 -9.12 1.19 -1.10
C SER A 82 -8.23 0.57 -2.16
N ASN A 83 -7.54 1.43 -2.92
CA ASN A 83 -6.45 0.99 -3.77
C ASN A 83 -5.29 0.48 -2.89
N ILE A 84 -4.64 -0.64 -3.25
CA ILE A 84 -3.50 -1.19 -2.48
C ILE A 84 -2.38 -0.16 -2.25
N GLU A 85 -2.23 0.79 -3.18
CA GLU A 85 -1.27 1.88 -3.10
C GLU A 85 -1.59 2.88 -1.97
N THR A 86 -2.84 3.00 -1.57
CA THR A 86 -3.30 3.91 -0.50
C THR A 86 -3.70 3.19 0.79
N THR A 87 -3.98 1.88 0.75
CA THR A 87 -4.40 1.11 1.93
C THR A 87 -3.40 1.24 3.09
N PRO A 88 -3.80 1.71 4.27
CA PRO A 88 -2.89 1.82 5.40
C PRO A 88 -2.46 0.43 5.89
N VAL A 89 -1.17 0.28 6.22
CA VAL A 89 -0.67 -0.90 6.91
C VAL A 89 -0.78 -0.65 8.41
N VAL A 90 -1.73 -1.33 9.05
CA VAL A 90 -1.93 -1.25 10.50
C VAL A 90 -1.06 -2.30 11.17
N PHE A 91 -0.05 -1.86 11.92
CA PHE A 91 0.72 -2.74 12.78
C PHE A 91 0.01 -2.90 14.11
N THR A 92 -0.28 -4.13 14.51
CA THR A 92 -0.86 -4.41 15.83
C THR A 92 0.20 -4.19 16.91
N GLN A 93 -0.24 -4.00 18.16
CA GLN A 93 0.70 -4.00 19.27
C GLN A 93 1.51 -5.29 19.36
N ASP A 94 0.95 -6.44 18.97
CA ASP A 94 1.70 -7.70 18.97
C ASP A 94 2.74 -7.76 17.84
N ASP A 95 2.51 -7.11 16.69
CA ASP A 95 3.53 -6.92 15.64
C ASP A 95 4.69 -6.02 16.10
N LEU A 96 4.37 -5.01 16.91
CA LEU A 96 5.33 -4.03 17.44
C LEU A 96 5.98 -4.48 18.76
N ASN A 97 5.40 -5.48 19.45
CA ASN A 97 5.88 -6.02 20.72
C ASN A 97 7.09 -6.96 20.52
N LEU A 98 8.20 -6.39 20.05
CA LEU A 98 9.53 -6.98 20.22
C LEU A 98 9.91 -7.12 21.71
N LYS A 99 9.16 -6.51 22.64
CA LYS A 99 9.37 -6.60 24.10
C LYS A 99 8.75 -7.82 24.80
N LYS A 100 7.77 -8.53 24.22
CA LYS A 100 7.23 -9.75 24.87
C LYS A 100 8.19 -10.95 24.80
N HIS A 101 9.18 -10.91 23.91
CA HIS A 101 10.30 -11.87 23.93
C HIS A 101 11.30 -11.62 25.07
N GLU A 102 11.23 -10.51 25.82
CA GLU A 102 12.05 -10.28 27.02
C GLU A 102 11.38 -10.84 28.28
N LYS A 103 10.04 -10.79 28.42
CA LYS A 103 9.36 -11.22 29.66
C LYS A 103 9.16 -12.73 29.82
N ASN A 104 9.19 -13.50 28.72
CA ASN A 104 9.19 -14.97 28.78
C ASN A 104 10.59 -15.58 28.77
N ARG A 105 11.65 -14.76 28.79
CA ARG A 105 12.98 -15.23 29.17
C ARG A 105 13.04 -15.20 30.68
N GLY A 106 12.96 -16.38 31.30
CA GLY A 106 13.32 -16.53 32.70
C GLY A 106 14.64 -15.80 32.95
N ALA A 107 14.72 -15.09 34.07
CA ALA A 107 15.91 -14.39 34.53
C ALA A 107 17.16 -15.23 34.23
N GLY A 108 18.00 -14.78 33.28
CA GLY A 108 19.23 -15.48 32.90
C GLY A 108 19.43 -15.85 31.43
N GLN A 109 18.61 -15.41 30.48
CA GLN A 109 18.98 -15.46 29.05
C GLN A 109 19.23 -14.05 28.50
N GLU A 110 20.45 -13.57 28.74
CA GLU A 110 21.11 -12.60 27.86
C GLU A 110 20.80 -12.99 26.42
N MET A 111 20.39 -12.04 25.57
CA MET A 111 20.51 -12.28 24.14
C MET A 111 21.96 -12.73 23.92
N PRO A 112 22.22 -13.91 23.31
CA PRO A 112 23.59 -14.22 22.96
C PRO A 112 24.10 -12.98 22.23
N GLU A 113 25.27 -12.47 22.63
CA GLU A 113 25.98 -11.46 21.88
C GLU A 113 26.05 -12.00 20.46
N ASN A 114 25.10 -11.60 19.61
CA ASN A 114 24.98 -12.12 18.27
C ASN A 114 26.15 -11.51 17.54
N LYS A 115 27.28 -12.23 17.56
CA LYS A 115 28.48 -11.86 16.85
C LYS A 115 28.07 -11.68 15.40
N ILE A 116 28.18 -10.45 14.92
CA ILE A 116 27.89 -10.14 13.52
C ILE A 116 28.91 -10.91 12.69
N GLU A 117 28.43 -11.89 11.94
CA GLU A 117 29.24 -12.75 11.10
C GLU A 117 28.90 -12.51 9.63
N LYS A 118 29.93 -12.39 8.80
CA LYS A 118 29.77 -12.31 7.35
C LYS A 118 29.74 -13.73 6.80
N ILE A 119 28.60 -14.13 6.25
CA ILE A 119 28.41 -15.42 5.58
C ILE A 119 28.48 -15.19 4.07
N SER A 120 29.19 -16.07 3.35
CA SER A 120 29.21 -16.05 1.88
C SER A 120 27.91 -16.66 1.34
N THR A 121 27.15 -15.90 0.55
CA THR A 121 25.90 -16.34 -0.10
C THR A 121 26.07 -16.34 -1.63
N PRO A 122 26.96 -17.20 -2.20
CA PRO A 122 27.23 -17.20 -3.63
C PRO A 122 25.99 -17.60 -4.42
N SER A 123 25.75 -16.92 -5.54
CA SER A 123 24.60 -17.16 -6.45
C SER A 123 23.21 -16.86 -5.86
N CYS A 124 23.10 -16.34 -4.64
CA CYS A 124 21.84 -15.86 -4.08
C CYS A 124 21.64 -14.38 -4.48
N ILE A 125 20.60 -14.09 -5.23
CA ILE A 125 20.21 -12.75 -5.71
C ILE A 125 18.90 -12.27 -5.09
N THR A 126 18.02 -13.18 -4.67
CA THR A 126 16.72 -12.90 -4.04
C THR A 126 16.73 -13.19 -2.55
N VAL A 127 15.76 -12.63 -1.82
CA VAL A 127 15.61 -12.92 -0.39
C VAL A 127 15.10 -14.32 -0.13
N GLU A 128 14.32 -14.88 -1.04
CA GLU A 128 13.85 -16.27 -1.02
C GLU A 128 15.06 -17.21 -1.09
N GLU A 129 15.98 -16.99 -2.02
CA GLU A 129 17.22 -17.79 -2.13
C GLU A 129 18.10 -17.68 -0.88
N VAL A 130 18.25 -16.47 -0.32
CA VAL A 130 19.00 -16.28 0.94
C VAL A 130 18.31 -16.98 2.12
N SER A 131 16.98 -16.93 2.18
CA SER A 131 16.16 -17.60 3.20
C SER A 131 16.38 -19.11 3.17
N ASP A 132 16.31 -19.70 1.97
CA ASP A 132 16.50 -21.13 1.76
C ASP A 132 17.94 -21.57 2.03
N PHE A 133 18.92 -20.80 1.55
CA PHE A 133 20.34 -21.09 1.73
C PHE A 133 20.74 -21.07 3.20
N LEU A 134 20.34 -20.05 3.96
CA LEU A 134 20.66 -19.90 5.38
C LEU A 134 19.71 -20.69 6.30
N LYS A 135 18.63 -21.25 5.75
CA LYS A 135 17.55 -21.93 6.51
C LYS A 135 16.95 -21.06 7.61
N ILE A 136 16.81 -19.76 7.32
CA ILE A 136 16.14 -18.79 8.19
C ILE A 136 14.80 -18.42 7.59
N LYS A 137 13.87 -17.91 8.40
CA LYS A 137 12.59 -17.42 7.89
C LYS A 137 12.80 -16.09 7.16
N ILE A 138 12.13 -15.90 6.03
CA ILE A 138 12.20 -14.67 5.22
C ILE A 138 11.85 -13.40 6.01
N ASN A 139 10.97 -13.51 7.02
CA ASN A 139 10.61 -12.39 7.91
C ASN A 139 11.73 -11.98 8.90
N LYS A 140 12.86 -12.71 8.93
CA LYS A 140 14.09 -12.36 9.65
C LYS A 140 15.15 -11.73 8.74
N ILE A 141 14.87 -11.65 7.44
CA ILE A 141 15.73 -11.00 6.45
C ILE A 141 15.26 -9.56 6.27
N VAL A 142 16.19 -8.65 5.99
CA VAL A 142 15.91 -7.25 5.65
C VAL A 142 16.32 -7.01 4.20
N LYS A 143 15.38 -6.55 3.37
CA LYS A 143 15.64 -6.02 2.03
C LYS A 143 16.07 -4.57 2.14
N THR A 144 17.16 -4.23 1.45
CA THR A 144 17.64 -2.85 1.33
C THR A 144 17.44 -2.38 -0.10
N MET A 145 16.53 -1.43 -0.28
CA MET A 145 16.25 -0.78 -1.56
C MET A 145 17.00 0.55 -1.63
N ILE A 146 17.76 0.77 -2.69
CA ILE A 146 18.46 2.03 -2.92
C ILE A 146 17.65 2.88 -3.89
N LEU A 147 17.19 4.05 -3.44
CA LEU A 147 16.38 4.97 -4.21
C LEU A 147 17.19 6.22 -4.56
N SER A 148 17.03 6.69 -5.80
CA SER A 148 17.49 8.03 -6.20
C SER A 148 16.31 8.98 -6.11
N THR A 149 16.45 10.00 -5.25
CA THR A 149 15.44 11.03 -5.01
C THR A 149 16.00 12.40 -5.34
N ASN A 150 15.16 13.44 -5.31
CA ASN A 150 15.59 14.83 -5.46
C ASN A 150 16.51 15.29 -4.32
N GLN A 151 16.53 14.57 -3.19
CA GLN A 151 17.37 14.87 -2.02
C GLN A 151 18.69 14.09 -2.01
N GLY A 152 18.86 13.12 -2.92
CA GLY A 152 20.06 12.32 -3.05
C GLY A 152 19.77 10.83 -3.15
N ILE A 153 20.69 10.01 -2.63
CA ILE A 153 20.53 8.55 -2.57
C ILE A 153 20.04 8.17 -1.18
N GLU A 154 18.94 7.42 -1.11
CA GLU A 154 18.34 6.95 0.12
C GLU A 154 18.28 5.43 0.17
N ALA A 155 18.54 4.84 1.34
CA ALA A 155 18.39 3.41 1.58
C ALA A 155 17.12 3.15 2.38
N VAL A 156 16.19 2.38 1.80
CA VAL A 156 14.93 1.99 2.43
C VAL A 156 15.02 0.52 2.84
N LEU A 157 14.81 0.26 4.13
CA LEU A 157 14.87 -1.08 4.71
C LEU A 157 13.46 -1.61 4.95
N ILE A 158 13.14 -2.78 4.40
CA ILE A 158 11.86 -3.47 4.59
C ILE A 158 12.11 -4.93 4.97
N ARG A 159 11.12 -5.57 5.59
CA ARG A 159 11.19 -7.01 5.93
C ARG A 159 11.23 -7.85 4.64
N GLY A 160 11.89 -9.00 4.67
CA GLY A 160 12.11 -9.85 3.48
C GLY A 160 10.83 -10.23 2.75
N ASP A 161 9.73 -10.42 3.49
CA ASP A 161 8.39 -10.77 3.00
C ASP A 161 7.50 -9.56 2.69
N HIS A 162 8.01 -8.34 2.76
CA HIS A 162 7.27 -7.13 2.40
C HIS A 162 7.75 -6.56 1.07
N GLU A 163 6.88 -5.89 0.33
CA GLU A 163 7.26 -5.12 -0.87
C GLU A 163 7.19 -3.61 -0.61
N LEU A 164 8.09 -2.85 -1.25
CA LEU A 164 8.12 -1.40 -1.10
C LEU A 164 7.03 -0.76 -1.95
N SER A 165 6.07 -0.07 -1.32
CA SER A 165 5.17 0.84 -2.02
C SER A 165 5.84 2.20 -2.24
N LEU A 166 6.15 2.53 -3.49
CA LEU A 166 6.70 3.83 -3.86
C LEU A 166 5.70 4.97 -3.65
N THR A 167 4.40 4.72 -3.86
CA THR A 167 3.32 5.70 -3.63
C THR A 167 3.29 6.10 -2.16
N LYS A 168 3.31 5.14 -1.22
CA LYS A 168 3.36 5.42 0.23
C LYS A 168 4.67 6.11 0.63
N TYR A 169 5.79 5.75 0.02
CA TYR A 169 7.08 6.38 0.29
C TYR A 169 7.11 7.86 -0.13
N LYS A 170 6.56 8.21 -1.30
CA LYS A 170 6.52 9.59 -1.81
C LYS A 170 5.63 10.54 -1.00
N LYS A 171 4.71 10.00 -0.20
CA LYS A 171 3.80 10.78 0.67
C LYS A 171 4.42 11.17 2.02
N LYS A 172 5.66 10.77 2.31
CA LYS A 172 6.42 11.28 3.45
C LYS A 172 6.80 12.75 3.27
#